data_AF-A0A1K1NE72-F1
#
_entry.id   AF-A0A1K1NE72-F1
#
_cell.length_a   1.000
_cell.length_b   1.000
_cell.length_c   1.000
_cell.angle_alpha   90.00
_cell.angle_beta   90.00
_cell.angle_gamma   90.00
#
_symmetry.space_group_name_H-M   'P 1'
#
loop_
_entity.id
_entity.type
_entity.pdbx_description
1 polymer ?
#
loop_
_entity_poly.entity_id
_entity_poly.type
_entity_poly.pdbx_seq_one_letter_code
_entity_poly.pdbx_strand_id
1 'polypeptide(L)' 'MNDVKPTKAWSISLITGSISSLIVILTRIAGIQLNDWVRRILGIILLISLPVMVFTSIRMYKKAKNG' A
#
# COMPACT_ATOMS: atom_id res chain seq x y z
N MET A 1 -20.99 4.23 14.66
CA MET A 1 -20.04 3.72 13.66
C MET A 1 -19.43 2.47 14.25
N ASN A 2 -19.62 1.31 13.64
CA ASN A 2 -19.04 0.06 14.16
C ASN A 2 -17.52 0.11 13.99
N ASP A 3 -16.76 -0.02 15.08
CA ASP A 3 -15.30 -0.09 15.08
C ASP A 3 -14.81 -1.39 14.43
N VAL A 4 -14.72 -1.39 13.10
CA VAL A 4 -14.17 -2.51 12.36
C VAL A 4 -12.65 -2.45 12.46
N LYS A 5 -12.08 -3.24 13.38
CA LYS A 5 -10.62 -3.34 13.52
C LYS A 5 -9.97 -3.64 12.17
N PRO A 6 -8.99 -2.82 11.72
CA PRO A 6 -8.25 -3.11 10.51
C PRO A 6 -7.58 -4.48 10.60
N THR A 7 -7.76 -5.28 9.55
CA THR A 7 -7.13 -6.59 9.49
C THR A 7 -5.61 -6.38 9.38
N LYS A 8 -4.80 -7.21 10.03
CA LYS A 8 -3.32 -7.11 9.97
C LYS A 8 -2.80 -6.94 8.53
N ALA A 9 -3.40 -7.64 7.57
CA ALA A 9 -3.07 -7.53 6.15
C ALA A 9 -3.31 -6.12 5.56
N TRP A 10 -4.37 -5.42 5.95
CA TRP A 10 -4.66 -4.06 5.48
C TRP A 10 -3.60 -3.07 5.97
N SER A 11 -3.27 -3.12 7.28
CA SER A 11 -2.22 -2.27 7.84
C SER A 11 -0.84 -2.54 7.21
N ILE A 12 -0.50 -3.81 6.98
CA ILE A 12 0.77 -4.18 6.35
C ILE A 12 0.85 -3.63 4.91
N SER A 13 -0.20 -3.83 4.10
CA SER A 13 -0.24 -3.29 2.72
C SER A 13 -0.12 -1.77 2.70
N LEU A 14 -0.77 -1.10 3.64
CA LEU A 14 -0.75 0.37 3.76
C LEU A 14 0.64 0.89 4.13
N ILE A 15 1.30 0.25 5.11
CA ILE A 15 2.68 0.58 5.51
C ILE A 15 3.65 0.32 4.34
N THR A 16 3.60 -0.85 3.73
CA THR A 16 4.48 -1.22 2.61
C THR A 16 4.28 -0.31 1.41
N GLY A 17 3.03 0.02 1.05
CA GLY A 17 2.72 0.96 -0.02
C GLY A 17 3.21 2.37 0.28
N SER A 18 2.99 2.85 1.50
CA SER A 18 3.41 4.19 1.94
C SER A 18 4.94 4.34 1.92
N ILE A 19 5.67 3.37 2.47
CA ILE A 19 7.14 3.36 2.46
C ILE A 19 7.66 3.31 1.02
N SER A 20 7.10 2.43 0.18
CA SER A 20 7.52 2.32 -1.23
C SER A 20 7.29 3.63 -1.98
N SER A 21 6.14 4.26 -1.79
CA SER A 21 5.83 5.55 -2.41
C SER A 21 6.76 6.66 -1.91
N LEU A 22 7.06 6.69 -0.61
CA LEU A 22 7.95 7.68 -0.02
C LEU A 22 9.37 7.56 -0.59
N ILE A 23 9.88 6.33 -0.70
CA ILE A 23 11.21 6.05 -1.27
C ILE A 23 11.28 6.55 -2.72
N VAL A 24 10.25 6.26 -3.54
CA VAL A 24 10.19 6.70 -4.94
C VAL A 24 10.14 8.23 -5.07
N ILE A 25 9.40 8.91 -4.19
CA ILE A 25 9.30 10.37 -4.19
C ILE A 25 10.65 11.00 -3.78
N LEU A 26 11.24 10.53 -2.68
CA LEU A 26 12.52 11.04 -2.17
C LEU A 26 13.65 10.88 -3.18
N THR A 27 13.73 9.73 -3.83
CA THR A 27 14.74 9.47 -4.87
C THR A 27 14.52 10.29 -6.13
N ARG A 28 13.26 10.54 -6.54
CA ARG A 28 12.96 11.49 -7.62
C ARG A 28 13.36 12.92 -7.27
N ILE A 29 13.05 13.39 -6.06
CA ILE A 29 13.36 14.76 -5.61
C ILE A 29 14.87 14.94 -5.47
N ALA A 30 15.58 13.95 -4.93
CA ALA A 30 17.03 13.99 -4.75
C ALA A 30 17.82 13.83 -6.07
N GLY A 31 17.16 13.61 -7.21
CA GLY A 31 17.82 13.39 -8.50
C GLY A 31 18.68 12.11 -8.53
N ILE A 32 18.50 11.22 -7.55
CA ILE A 32 19.27 9.99 -7.44
C ILE A 32 18.74 9.01 -8.48
N GLN A 33 19.60 8.61 -9.40
CA GLN A 33 19.30 7.53 -10.34
C GLN A 33 19.20 6.23 -9.55
N LEU A 34 17.99 5.91 -9.09
CA LEU A 34 17.64 4.59 -8.57
C LEU A 34 18.05 3.56 -9.62
N ASN A 35 18.84 2.58 -9.17
CA ASN A 35 19.16 1.42 -9.97
C ASN A 35 17.86 0.82 -10.54
N ASP A 36 17.87 0.50 -11.83
CA ASP A 36 16.68 0.13 -12.61
C ASP A 36 15.93 -1.06 -11.97
N TRP A 37 16.69 -1.99 -11.38
CA TRP A 37 16.17 -3.12 -10.60
C TRP A 37 15.34 -2.70 -9.39
N VAL A 38 15.80 -1.70 -8.63
CA VAL A 38 15.11 -1.22 -7.42
C VAL A 38 13.81 -0.52 -7.79
N ARG A 39 13.83 0.29 -8.85
CA ARG A 39 12.63 0.95 -9.37
C ARG A 39 11.58 -0.07 -9.84
N ARG A 40 12.03 -1.16 -10.46
CA ARG A 40 11.16 -2.24 -10.94
C ARG A 40 10.55 -3.05 -9.79
N ILE A 41 11.32 -3.36 -8.76
CA ILE A 41 10.83 -4.05 -7.54
C ILE A 41 9.80 -3.18 -6.81
N LEU A 42 10.09 -1.89 -6.61
CA LEU A 42 9.15 -0.95 -6.00
C LEU A 42 7.85 -0.84 -6.81
N GLY A 43 7.95 -0.81 -8.14
CA GLY A 43 6.79 -0.83 -9.03
C GLY A 43 5.91 -2.06 -8.86
N ILE A 44 6.51 -3.26 -8.79
CA ILE A 44 5.78 -4.52 -8.57
C ILE A 44 5.09 -4.55 -7.20
N ILE A 45 5.79 -4.10 -6.15
CA ILE A 45 5.22 -4.02 -4.80
C ILE A 45 4.00 -3.09 -4.78
N LEU A 46 4.09 -1.93 -5.43
CA LEU A 46 2.98 -0.98 -5.54
C LEU A 46 1.79 -1.58 -6.31
N LEU A 47 2.07 -2.32 -7.38
CA LEU A 47 1.08 -2.96 -8.23
C LEU A 47 0.30 -4.05 -7.49
N ILE A 48 0.94 -4.78 -6.57
CA ILE A 48 0.29 -5.78 -5.70
C ILE A 48 -0.38 -5.13 -4.49
N SER A 49 0.20 -4.08 -3.93
CA SER A 49 -0.35 -3.41 -2.75
C SER A 49 -1.70 -2.77 -3.02
N LEU A 50 -1.89 -2.15 -4.20
CA LEU A 50 -3.15 -1.53 -4.61
C LEU A 50 -4.37 -2.48 -4.58
N PRO A 51 -4.39 -3.63 -5.29
CA PRO A 51 -5.53 -4.54 -5.28
C PRO A 51 -5.75 -5.17 -3.91
N VAL A 52 -4.69 -5.46 -3.15
CA VAL A 52 -4.82 -5.97 -1.78
C VAL A 52 -5.49 -4.93 -0.89
N MET A 53 -5.07 -3.66 -0.98
CA MET A 53 -5.63 -2.55 -0.23
C MET A 53 -7.10 -2.28 -0.59
N VAL A 54 -7.46 -2.33 -1.87
CA VAL A 54 -8.85 -2.18 -2.34
C VAL A 54 -9.71 -3.33 -1.84
N PHE A 55 -9.26 -4.58 -2.02
CA PHE A 55 -10.00 -5.77 -1.57
C PHE A 55 -10.25 -5.76 -0.07
N THR A 56 -9.21 -5.45 0.72
CA THR A 56 -9.31 -5.39 2.17
C THR A 56 -10.17 -4.22 2.64
N SER A 57 -10.13 -3.06 1.97
CA SER A 57 -11.01 -1.92 2.24
C SER A 57 -12.47 -2.24 1.97
N ILE A 58 -12.78 -2.88 0.83
CA ILE A 58 -14.15 -3.32 0.48
C ILE A 58 -14.67 -4.34 1.51
N ARG A 59 -13.82 -5.30 1.91
CA ARG A 59 -14.19 -6.31 2.92
C ARG A 59 -14.47 -5.68 4.27
N MET A 60 -13.66 -4.71 4.70
CA MET A 60 -13.89 -3.95 5.94
C MET A 60 -15.17 -3.12 5.86
N TYR A 61 -15.43 -2.44 4.73
CA TYR A 61 -16.64 -1.66 4.52
C TYR A 61 -17.91 -2.54 4.55
N LYS A 62 -17.90 -3.70 3.87
CA LYS A 62 -19.00 -4.67 3.95
C LYS A 62 -19.22 -5.16 5.38
N LYS A 63 -18.14 -5.42 6.11
CA LYS A 63 -18.22 -5.85 7.53
C LYS A 63 -18.76 -4.74 8.44
N ALA A 64 -18.44 -3.48 8.17
CA ALA A 64 -18.97 -2.32 8.91
C ALA A 64 -20.47 -2.13 8.67
N LYS A 65 -20.93 -2.36 7.43
CA LYS A 65 -22.32 -2.17 7.00
C LYS A 65 -23.27 -3.28 7.44
N ASN A 66 -22.77 -4.51 7.57
CA ASN A 66 -23.56 -5.69 7.95
C ASN A 66 -23.42 -6.08 9.42
N GLY A 67 -22.71 -5.28 10.23
CA GLY A 67 -22.48 -5.49 11.66
C GLY A 67 -23.23 -4.51 12.52
#